data_AF-A0A7R9PR54-F1
#
_entry.id   AF-A0A7R9PR54-F1
#
_cell.length_a   1.000
_cell.length_b   1.000
_cell.length_c   1.000
_cell.angle_alpha   90.00
_cell.angle_beta   90.00
_cell.angle_gamma   90.00
#
_symmetry.space_group_name_H-M   'P 1'
#
loop_
_entity.id
_entity.type
_entity.pdbx_description
1 polymer ?
#
loop_
_entity_poly.entity_id
_entity_poly.type
_entity_poly.pdbx_seq_one_letter_code
_entity_poly.pdbx_strand_id
1 'polypeptide(L)'
;MQIYRPYRASAHDMCRFHSDEYIEFLQHVTPQNLQNFTKYLSHFNVGDDCPVFDGLFEFCSMYTGASLEGAVKLNNNCCDIAVNWSGGLHHAKKFEASGFCYVNDIVIAISRVAQVSRAGFVHRH
;
A
#
# COMPACT_ATOMS: atom_id res chain seq x y z
N MET A 1 17.54 13.12 -13.06
CA MET A 1 16.37 12.42 -12.45
C MET A 1 15.66 11.65 -13.54
N GLN A 2 15.33 10.37 -13.30
CA GLN A 2 14.51 9.57 -14.21
C GLN A 2 13.06 9.56 -13.70
N ILE A 3 12.09 9.73 -14.61
CA ILE A 3 10.67 9.79 -14.28
C ILE A 3 10.01 8.48 -14.72
N TYR A 4 9.29 7.85 -13.81
CA TYR A 4 8.61 6.59 -14.03
C TYR A 4 7.12 6.74 -13.77
N ARG A 5 6.31 6.02 -14.54
CA ARG A 5 4.90 5.81 -14.22
C ARG A 5 4.80 4.54 -13.38
N PRO A 6 4.31 4.62 -12.13
CA PRO A 6 4.24 3.45 -11.27
C PRO A 6 3.21 2.44 -11.79
N TYR A 7 3.48 1.16 -11.56
CA TYR A 7 2.47 0.12 -11.73
C TYR A 7 1.41 0.22 -10.62
N ARG A 8 0.22 -0.36 -10.85
CA ARG A 8 -0.81 -0.45 -9.81
C ARG A 8 -0.52 -1.66 -8.93
N ALA A 9 -0.26 -1.43 -7.65
CA ALA A 9 -0.10 -2.52 -6.67
C ALA A 9 -1.34 -3.40 -6.66
N SER A 10 -1.13 -4.72 -6.66
CA SER A 10 -2.20 -5.70 -6.55
C SER A 10 -2.68 -5.84 -5.11
N ALA A 11 -3.85 -6.46 -4.89
CA ALA A 11 -4.26 -6.86 -3.54
C ALA A 11 -3.19 -7.72 -2.87
N HIS A 12 -2.59 -8.66 -3.62
CA HIS A 12 -1.50 -9.50 -3.10
C HIS A 12 -0.30 -8.68 -2.60
N ASP A 13 0.04 -7.58 -3.28
CA ASP A 13 1.11 -6.68 -2.83
C ASP A 13 0.74 -5.99 -1.50
N MET A 14 -0.52 -5.56 -1.34
CA MET A 14 -0.99 -4.88 -0.13
C MET A 14 -1.15 -5.84 1.06
N CYS A 15 -1.58 -7.07 0.81
CA CYS A 15 -1.71 -8.13 1.82
C CYS A 15 -0.36 -8.61 2.40
N ARG A 16 0.78 -8.14 1.88
CA ARG A 16 2.09 -8.36 2.51
C ARG A 16 2.16 -7.77 3.92
N PHE A 17 1.34 -6.77 4.21
CA PHE A 17 1.22 -6.17 5.54
C PHE A 17 -0.22 -6.23 6.06
N HIS A 18 -1.19 -5.78 5.25
CA HIS A 18 -2.59 -5.70 5.64
C HIS A 18 -3.26 -7.08 5.66
N SER A 19 -4.39 -7.20 6.36
CA SER A 19 -5.19 -8.43 6.28
C SER A 19 -5.93 -8.54 4.95
N ASP A 20 -6.18 -9.78 4.53
CA ASP A 20 -6.93 -10.06 3.31
C ASP A 20 -8.34 -9.47 3.38
N GLU A 21 -9.02 -9.57 4.54
CA GLU A 21 -10.38 -9.03 4.67
C GLU A 21 -10.42 -7.51 4.54
N TYR A 22 -9.40 -6.81 5.03
CA TYR A 22 -9.33 -5.35 4.94
C TYR A 22 -9.10 -4.90 3.49
N ILE A 23 -8.18 -5.55 2.78
CA ILE A 23 -7.89 -5.22 1.37
C ILE A 23 -9.07 -5.59 0.48
N GLU A 24 -9.71 -6.74 0.71
CA GLU A 24 -10.93 -7.13 0.01
C GLU A 24 -12.03 -6.09 0.21
N PHE A 25 -12.22 -5.58 1.43
CA PHE A 25 -13.15 -4.49 1.68
C PHE A 25 -12.81 -3.23 0.88
N LEU A 26 -11.56 -2.76 0.91
CA LEU A 26 -11.14 -1.57 0.16
C LEU A 26 -11.33 -1.73 -1.35
N GLN A 27 -11.21 -2.95 -1.88
CA GLN A 27 -11.43 -3.24 -3.30
C GLN A 27 -12.89 -3.11 -3.73
N HIS A 28 -13.84 -3.40 -2.84
CA HIS A 28 -15.25 -3.51 -3.19
C HIS A 28 -16.10 -2.33 -2.72
N VAL A 29 -15.65 -1.59 -1.70
CA VAL A 29 -16.42 -0.45 -1.17
C VAL A 29 -16.43 0.71 -2.16
N THR A 30 -17.62 1.25 -2.41
CA THR A 30 -17.85 2.42 -3.28
C THR A 30 -18.88 3.34 -2.64
N PRO A 31 -18.93 4.63 -3.00
CA PRO A 31 -19.96 5.54 -2.48
C PRO A 31 -21.39 5.04 -2.71
N GLN A 32 -21.63 4.29 -3.79
CA GLN A 32 -22.94 3.81 -4.19
C GLN A 32 -23.39 2.57 -3.40
N ASN A 33 -22.46 1.81 -2.80
CA ASN A 33 -22.76 0.56 -2.08
C ASN A 33 -22.49 0.64 -0.57
N LEU A 34 -22.19 1.82 -0.02
CA LEU A 34 -21.87 2.03 1.40
C LEU A 34 -22.81 1.34 2.38
N GLN A 35 -24.12 1.35 2.07
CA GLN A 35 -25.14 0.74 2.94
C GLN A 35 -24.91 -0.77 3.13
N ASN A 36 -24.37 -1.46 2.12
CA ASN A 36 -24.06 -2.89 2.16
C ASN A 36 -22.85 -3.19 3.07
N PHE A 37 -22.01 -2.19 3.33
CA PHE A 37 -20.77 -2.32 4.08
C PHE A 37 -20.81 -1.68 5.47
N THR A 38 -21.99 -1.25 5.95
CA THR A 38 -22.15 -0.51 7.22
C THR A 38 -21.39 -1.12 8.41
N LYS A 39 -21.38 -2.46 8.54
CA LYS A 39 -20.63 -3.16 9.61
C LYS A 39 -19.11 -3.06 9.44
N TYR A 40 -18.62 -3.11 8.20
CA TYR A 40 -17.20 -3.05 7.87
C TYR A 40 -16.65 -1.63 7.99
N LEU A 41 -17.45 -0.60 7.69
CA LEU A 41 -17.06 0.82 7.83
C LEU A 41 -16.55 1.12 9.25
N SER A 42 -17.33 0.76 10.27
CA SER A 42 -16.91 0.93 11.67
C SER A 42 -15.76 0.01 12.07
N HIS A 43 -15.72 -1.22 11.55
CA HIS A 43 -14.69 -2.20 11.91
C HIS A 43 -13.30 -1.81 11.38
N PHE A 44 -13.25 -1.24 10.19
CA PHE A 44 -12.02 -0.87 9.50
C PHE A 44 -11.70 0.63 9.59
N ASN A 45 -12.44 1.37 10.42
CA ASN A 45 -12.29 2.80 10.65
C ASN A 45 -12.33 3.64 9.36
N VAL A 46 -13.27 3.30 8.47
CA VAL A 46 -13.53 4.01 7.21
C VAL A 46 -14.88 4.72 7.29
N GLY A 47 -14.87 6.04 7.11
CA GLY A 47 -16.01 6.91 7.34
C GLY A 47 -15.58 8.36 7.50
N ASP A 48 -15.52 8.84 8.75
CA ASP A 48 -15.33 10.26 9.11
C ASP A 48 -14.01 10.84 8.59
N ASP A 49 -12.89 10.51 9.25
CA ASP A 49 -11.55 10.95 8.84
C ASP A 49 -11.02 10.21 7.61
N CYS A 50 -11.65 9.11 7.20
CA CYS A 50 -11.22 8.26 6.10
C CYS A 50 -12.42 7.96 5.17
N PRO A 51 -12.88 8.94 4.38
CA PRO A 51 -14.09 8.81 3.58
C PRO A 51 -13.94 7.85 2.41
N VAL A 52 -15.03 7.18 2.06
CA VAL A 52 -15.10 6.43 0.79
C VAL A 52 -15.34 7.40 -0.36
N PHE A 53 -14.54 7.29 -1.41
CA PHE A 53 -14.66 8.10 -2.62
C PHE A 53 -14.49 7.22 -3.87
N ASP A 54 -14.93 7.73 -5.02
CA ASP A 54 -14.79 7.03 -6.30
C ASP A 54 -13.30 6.84 -6.64
N GLY A 55 -12.89 5.58 -6.83
CA GLY A 55 -11.49 5.25 -7.13
C GLY A 55 -10.60 5.07 -5.90
N LEU A 56 -11.17 4.83 -4.71
CA LEU A 56 -10.43 4.62 -3.46
C LEU A 56 -9.34 3.54 -3.59
N PHE A 57 -9.68 2.37 -4.15
CA PHE A 57 -8.71 1.29 -4.31
C PHE A 57 -7.63 1.62 -5.33
N GLU A 58 -7.97 2.29 -6.43
CA GLU A 58 -7.02 2.77 -7.43
C GLU A 58 -6.05 3.79 -6.84
N PHE A 59 -6.54 4.71 -6.01
CA PHE A 59 -5.72 5.65 -5.27
C PHE A 59 -4.69 4.89 -4.41
N CYS A 60 -5.15 3.90 -3.62
CA CYS A 60 -4.29 3.03 -2.82
C CYS A 60 -3.25 2.27 -3.65
N SER A 61 -3.69 1.75 -4.79
CA SER A 61 -2.85 0.96 -5.70
C SER A 61 -1.73 1.77 -6.33
N MET A 62 -1.97 3.04 -6.65
CA MET A 62 -1.00 3.90 -7.32
C MET A 62 0.16 4.29 -6.40
N TYR A 63 -0.11 4.82 -5.21
CA TYR A 63 0.98 5.24 -4.32
C TYR A 63 1.74 4.04 -3.74
N THR A 64 1.04 2.93 -3.48
CA THR A 64 1.69 1.69 -2.99
C THR A 64 2.61 1.09 -4.05
N GLY A 65 2.15 1.07 -5.31
CA GLY A 65 2.95 0.57 -6.43
C GLY A 65 4.20 1.41 -6.67
N ALA A 66 4.10 2.73 -6.53
CA ALA A 66 5.24 3.64 -6.63
C ALA A 66 6.29 3.38 -5.53
N SER A 67 5.86 3.20 -4.27
CA SER A 67 6.78 2.88 -3.16
C SER A 67 7.43 1.51 -3.32
N LEU A 68 6.69 0.50 -3.80
CA LEU A 68 7.24 -0.83 -4.11
C LEU A 68 8.23 -0.80 -5.28
N GLU A 69 7.95 -0.07 -6.35
CA GLU A 69 8.86 0.07 -7.48
C GLU A 69 10.17 0.75 -7.06
N GLY A 70 10.07 1.80 -6.23
CA GLY A 70 11.23 2.45 -5.62
C GLY A 70 12.08 1.46 -4.82
N ALA A 71 11.45 0.67 -3.95
CA ALA A 71 12.12 -0.39 -3.19
C ALA A 71 12.81 -1.44 -4.09
N VAL A 72 12.15 -1.85 -5.18
CA VAL A 72 12.74 -2.80 -6.14
C VAL A 72 13.95 -2.20 -6.86
N LYS A 73 13.88 -0.94 -7.29
CA LYS A 73 15.01 -0.27 -7.96
C LYS A 73 16.21 -0.12 -7.02
N LEU A 74 15.96 0.22 -5.75
CA LEU A 74 17.00 0.27 -4.71
C LEU A 74 17.64 -1.11 -4.51
N ASN A 75 16.83 -2.16 -4.32
CA ASN A 75 17.33 -3.53 -4.13
C ASN A 75 18.16 -4.05 -5.30
N ASN A 76 17.82 -3.64 -6.53
CA ASN A 76 18.51 -4.05 -7.75
C ASN A 76 19.70 -3.14 -8.10
N ASN A 77 20.11 -2.22 -7.20
CA ASN A 77 21.15 -1.22 -7.45
C ASN A 77 20.92 -0.40 -8.74
N CYS A 78 19.67 -0.20 -9.14
CA CYS A 78 19.31 0.59 -10.32
C CYS A 78 19.30 2.10 -10.02
N CYS A 79 19.29 2.47 -8.73
CA CYS A 79 19.38 3.84 -8.25
C CYS A 79 19.88 3.88 -6.81
N ASP A 80 20.50 4.98 -6.41
CA ASP A 80 20.89 5.24 -5.01
C ASP A 80 19.74 5.88 -4.21
N ILE A 81 18.87 6.64 -4.89
CA ILE A 81 17.76 7.38 -4.31
C ILE A 81 16.52 7.18 -5.18
N ALA A 82 15.41 6.77 -4.54
CA ALA A 82 14.08 6.72 -5.14
C ALA A 82 13.13 7.65 -4.36
N VAL A 83 12.29 8.39 -5.08
CA VAL A 83 11.39 9.38 -4.49
C VAL A 83 9.96 9.11 -4.94
N ASN A 84 9.03 8.99 -3.98
CA ASN A 84 7.59 8.90 -4.23
C ASN A 84 6.87 9.93 -3.35
N TRP A 85 6.43 11.04 -3.94
CA TRP A 85 5.69 12.09 -3.23
C TRP A 85 4.23 11.76 -2.93
N SER A 86 3.66 10.78 -3.65
CA SER A 86 2.27 10.35 -3.44
C SER A 86 2.10 9.38 -2.27
N GLY A 87 3.19 8.73 -1.85
CA GLY A 87 3.22 7.80 -0.74
C GLY A 87 3.52 8.48 0.59
N GLY A 88 3.99 7.69 1.56
CA GLY A 88 4.28 8.20 2.90
C GLY A 88 3.06 8.15 3.83
N LEU A 89 2.09 7.27 3.55
CA LEU A 89 0.80 7.21 4.25
C LEU A 89 0.95 6.37 5.53
N HIS A 90 1.63 6.94 6.50
CA HIS A 90 2.16 6.27 7.70
C HIS A 90 1.13 5.93 8.78
N HIS A 91 -0.08 6.50 8.75
CA HIS A 91 -1.07 6.30 9.80
C HIS A 91 -1.85 4.99 9.65
N ALA A 92 -1.91 4.43 8.43
CA ALA A 92 -2.62 3.20 8.13
C ALA A 92 -2.10 2.02 8.98
N LYS A 93 -3.03 1.28 9.58
CA LYS A 93 -2.73 0.12 10.43
C LYS A 93 -3.00 -1.17 9.66
N LYS A 94 -2.60 -2.30 10.25
CA LYS A 94 -2.74 -3.62 9.61
C LYS A 94 -4.19 -3.96 9.23
N PHE A 95 -5.15 -3.54 10.05
CA PHE A 95 -6.56 -3.93 9.92
C PHE A 95 -7.51 -2.72 9.75
N GLU A 96 -7.01 -1.48 9.70
CA GLU A 96 -7.87 -0.29 9.69
C GLU A 96 -7.19 0.92 9.05
N ALA A 97 -8.01 1.82 8.50
CA ALA A 97 -7.58 3.14 8.06
C ALA A 97 -7.41 4.09 9.26
N SER A 98 -6.59 5.12 9.12
CA SER A 98 -6.43 6.16 10.14
C SER A 98 -5.81 7.40 9.54
N GLY A 99 -6.27 8.60 9.95
CA GLY A 99 -5.65 9.88 9.57
C GLY A 99 -5.44 10.01 8.05
N PHE A 100 -6.51 9.83 7.27
CA PHE A 100 -6.52 9.84 5.79
C PHE A 100 -5.68 8.74 5.11
N CYS A 101 -5.08 7.81 5.86
CA CYS A 101 -4.24 6.74 5.34
C CYS A 101 -4.99 5.40 5.35
N TYR A 102 -5.09 4.75 4.20
CA TYR A 102 -5.77 3.46 4.03
C TYR A 102 -4.76 2.30 3.95
N VAL A 103 -3.78 2.40 3.06
CA VAL A 103 -2.72 1.40 2.90
C VAL A 103 -1.38 1.99 3.32
N ASN A 104 -0.62 1.23 4.12
CA ASN A 104 0.68 1.65 4.61
C ASN A 104 1.79 1.25 3.62
N ASP A 105 1.99 2.09 2.61
CA ASP A 105 2.97 1.88 1.55
C ASP A 105 4.42 1.82 2.08
N ILE A 106 4.71 2.55 3.16
CA ILE A 106 6.03 2.57 3.80
C ILE A 106 6.35 1.19 4.35
N VAL A 107 5.44 0.60 5.14
CA VAL A 107 5.67 -0.72 5.75
C VAL A 107 5.83 -1.79 4.67
N ILE A 108 5.00 -1.74 3.63
CA ILE A 108 5.08 -2.67 2.49
C ILE A 108 6.43 -2.52 1.76
N ALA A 109 6.86 -1.29 1.46
CA ALA A 109 8.13 -1.02 0.79
C ALA A 109 9.35 -1.45 1.63
N ILE A 110 9.36 -1.17 2.94
CA ILE A 110 10.41 -1.64 3.85
C ILE A 110 10.46 -3.17 3.89
N SER A 111 9.29 -3.83 3.93
CA SER A 111 9.21 -5.30 3.88
C SER A 111 9.84 -5.85 2.59
N ARG A 112 9.63 -5.16 1.46
CA ARG A 112 10.24 -5.51 0.16
C ARG A 112 11.77 -5.36 0.17
N VAL A 113 12.30 -4.29 0.77
CA VAL A 113 13.75 -4.10 0.94
C VAL A 113 14.35 -5.22 1.82
N ALA A 114 13.76 -5.47 2.99
CA ALA A 114 14.24 -6.46 3.93
C ALA A 114 14.21 -7.91 3.39
N GLN A 115 13.23 -8.24 2.54
CA GLN A 115 13.12 -9.57 1.92
C GLN A 115 14.35 -9.90 1.04
N VAL A 116 14.87 -8.94 0.29
CA VAL A 116 16.03 -9.16 -0.60
C VAL A 116 17.33 -9.20 0.21
N SER A 117 17.48 -8.34 1.21
CA SER A 117 18.65 -8.37 2.10
C SER A 117 18.80 -9.71 2.84
N ARG A 118 17.69 -10.37 3.16
CA ARG A 118 17.69 -11.73 3.73
C ARG A 118 17.98 -12.82 2.70
N ALA A 119 17.53 -12.66 1.46
CA ALA A 119 17.86 -13.58 0.37
C ALA A 119 19.35 -13.49 -0.06
N GLY A 120 20.00 -12.34 0.18
CA GLY A 120 21.42 -12.12 -0.09
C GLY A 120 22.39 -12.75 0.93
N PHE A 121 21.90 -13.39 1.99
CA PHE A 121 22.72 -14.08 3.00
C PHE A 121 22.99 -15.57 2.65
N VAL A 122 23.01 -15.91 1.36
CA VAL A 122 23.43 -17.23 0.86
C VAL A 122 24.59 -17.02 -0.11
N HIS A 123 25.78 -17.46 0.32
CA HIS A 123 27.05 -17.48 -0.42
C HIS A 123 27.66 -16.13 -0.83
N ARG A 124 28.52 -15.60 0.04
CA ARG A 124 29.82 -15.10 -0.40
C ARG A 124 30.88 -15.95 0.28
N HIS A 125 31.47 -16.87 -0.49
CA HIS A 125 32.73 -17.53 -0.17
C HIS A 125 33.89 -16.60 -0.53
#